data_AF-S2JGL3-F1
#
_entry.id   AF-S2JGL3-F1
#
_cell.length_a   1.000
_cell.length_b   1.000
_cell.length_c   1.000
_cell.angle_alpha   90.00
_cell.angle_beta   90.00
_cell.angle_gamma   90.00
#
_symmetry.space_group_name_H-M   'P 1'
#
loop_
_entity.id
_entity.type
_entity.pdbx_description
1 polymer ?
#
loop_
_entity_poly.entity_id
_entity_poly.type
_entity_poly.pdbx_seq_one_letter_code
_entity_poly.pdbx_strand_id
1 'polypeptide(L)'
;MDLVVDEELFAIETISSRTQFLMNKPPERPFNPVVHSVANERSIEDVDMELCNKRRYTVYSNEDKTKFFHLFFSKCLNASAAARQLNIHIRAAQRWVKRYYEDPESIFEKKKKSGRGRILGEEHKAIL
;
A
#
# COMPACT_ATOMS: atom_id res chain seq x y z
N MET A 1 -37.64 -14.61 20.30
CA MET A 1 -36.78 -15.57 21.01
C MET A 1 -35.83 -14.74 21.85
N ASP A 2 -36.13 -14.56 23.13
CA ASP A 2 -35.22 -13.87 24.05
C ASP A 2 -34.09 -14.83 24.40
N LEU A 3 -32.87 -14.48 24.00
CA LEU A 3 -31.66 -15.22 24.32
C LEU A 3 -31.23 -14.78 25.73
N VAL A 4 -31.74 -15.48 26.74
CA VAL A 4 -31.26 -15.34 28.12
C VAL A 4 -29.88 -16.01 28.18
N VAL A 5 -28.83 -15.20 28.26
CA VAL A 5 -27.46 -15.68 28.44
C VAL A 5 -27.29 -16.03 29.92
N ASP A 6 -27.06 -17.31 30.19
CA ASP A 6 -26.79 -17.79 31.54
C ASP A 6 -25.35 -17.44 31.94
N GLU A 7 -25.22 -16.45 32.82
CA GLU A 7 -23.94 -15.93 33.30
C GLU A 7 -23.17 -16.96 34.17
N GLU A 8 -23.85 -18.00 34.67
CA GLU A 8 -23.24 -19.07 35.47
C GLU A 8 -22.55 -20.12 34.58
N LEU A 9 -23.07 -20.35 33.37
CA LEU A 9 -22.49 -21.27 32.37
C LEU A 9 -21.33 -20.66 31.57
N PHE A 10 -21.25 -19.32 31.48
CA PHE A 10 -20.22 -18.61 30.70
C PHE A 10 -19.58 -17.45 31.49
N ALA A 11 -19.13 -17.72 32.72
CA ALA A 11 -18.44 -16.73 33.53
C ALA A 11 -17.15 -16.23 32.83
N ILE A 12 -17.07 -14.92 32.58
CA ILE A 12 -15.87 -14.29 32.00
C ILE A 12 -14.89 -13.96 33.12
N GLU A 13 -13.79 -14.69 33.19
CA GLU A 13 -12.69 -14.38 34.10
C GLU A 13 -11.69 -13.41 33.46
N THR A 14 -11.24 -12.43 34.26
CA THR A 14 -10.19 -11.50 33.85
C THR A 14 -8.81 -12.11 34.14
N ILE A 15 -8.13 -12.55 33.09
CA ILE A 15 -6.81 -13.23 33.20
C ILE A 15 -5.62 -12.29 33.45
N SER A 16 -5.72 -10.99 33.12
CA SER A 16 -4.64 -10.02 33.34
C SER A 16 -5.15 -8.59 33.27
N SER A 17 -4.58 -7.71 34.11
CA SER A 17 -4.87 -6.28 34.05
C SER A 17 -4.09 -5.58 32.95
N ARG A 18 -4.56 -4.39 32.52
CA ARG A 18 -3.88 -3.57 31.51
C ARG A 18 -2.43 -3.27 31.87
N THR A 19 -2.15 -3.03 33.16
CA THR A 19 -0.79 -2.71 33.64
C THR A 19 0.12 -3.94 33.55
N GLN A 20 -0.37 -5.12 33.94
CA GLN A 20 0.38 -6.37 33.81
C GLN A 20 0.72 -6.70 32.36
N PHE A 21 -0.20 -6.48 31.42
CA PHE A 21 0.06 -6.64 29.99
C PHE A 21 1.18 -5.73 29.48
N LEU A 22 1.20 -4.46 29.93
CA LEU A 22 2.21 -3.50 29.52
C LEU A 22 3.60 -3.84 30.09
N MET A 23 3.66 -4.33 31.34
CA MET A 23 4.92 -4.75 31.98
C MET A 23 5.51 -6.00 31.32
N ASN A 24 4.65 -6.91 30.84
CA ASN A 24 5.07 -8.16 30.22
C ASN A 24 5.24 -8.05 28.69
N LYS A 25 5.13 -6.85 28.11
CA LYS A 25 5.26 -6.65 26.67
C LYS A 25 6.71 -6.93 26.25
N PRO A 26 6.97 -7.93 25.37
CA PRO A 26 8.32 -8.18 24.89
C PRO A 26 8.84 -6.97 24.11
N PRO A 27 10.16 -6.68 24.18
CA PRO A 27 10.76 -5.60 23.42
C PRO A 27 10.52 -5.82 21.92
N GLU A 28 10.06 -4.78 21.23
CA GLU A 28 9.87 -4.82 19.80
C GLU A 28 11.25 -5.04 19.14
N ARG A 29 11.34 -6.01 18.22
CA ARG A 29 12.60 -6.34 17.55
C ARG A 29 13.12 -5.08 16.85
N PRO A 30 14.41 -4.71 17.03
CA PRO A 30 14.96 -3.59 16.30
C PRO A 30 14.88 -3.90 14.80
N PHE A 31 14.19 -3.03 14.07
CA PHE A 31 14.26 -3.00 12.63
C PHE A 31 15.66 -2.52 12.28
N ASN A 32 16.54 -3.43 11.83
CA ASN A 32 17.82 -3.07 11.27
C ASN A 32 17.62 -2.82 9.76
N PRO A 33 17.56 -1.56 9.27
CA PRO A 33 17.77 -1.33 7.86
C PRO A 33 19.26 -1.52 7.62
N VAL A 34 19.64 -2.64 6.99
CA VAL A 34 20.97 -2.79 6.43
C VAL A 34 21.07 -1.80 5.27
N VAL A 35 21.52 -0.58 5.59
CA VAL A 35 21.87 0.46 4.64
C VAL A 35 23.34 0.26 4.30
N HIS A 36 23.62 -0.27 3.11
CA HIS A 36 24.97 -0.17 2.55
C HIS A 36 25.17 1.27 2.08
N SER A 37 25.78 2.10 2.91
CA SER A 37 26.22 3.46 2.59
C SER A 37 27.46 3.40 1.68
N VAL A 38 27.32 3.87 0.44
CA VAL A 38 28.47 4.33 -0.36
C VAL A 38 28.72 5.78 0.03
N ALA A 39 29.94 6.04 0.48
CA ALA A 39 30.41 7.29 1.06
C ALA A 39 30.09 8.51 0.19
N ASN A 40 29.51 9.55 0.81
CA ASN A 40 29.91 10.92 0.53
C ASN A 40 29.61 11.81 1.73
N GLU A 41 30.66 12.29 2.38
CA GLU A 41 30.62 13.29 3.43
C GLU A 41 30.13 14.62 2.85
N ARG A 42 29.10 15.21 3.48
CA ARG A 42 29.01 16.66 3.76
C ARG A 42 27.74 16.99 4.57
N SER A 43 27.98 17.70 5.67
CA SER A 43 27.06 18.51 6.49
C SER A 43 25.78 17.84 6.99
N ILE A 44 25.84 17.35 8.23
CA ILE A 44 24.69 17.04 9.08
C ILE A 44 24.18 18.39 9.61
N GLU A 45 23.19 18.96 8.93
CA GLU A 45 22.27 19.91 9.53
C GLU A 45 21.08 19.11 10.02
N ASP A 46 20.67 19.34 11.27
CA ASP A 46 19.52 18.73 11.94
C ASP A 46 18.26 18.82 11.08
N VAL A 47 18.03 17.78 10.27
CA VAL A 47 16.73 17.56 9.64
C VAL A 47 15.85 16.99 10.73
N ASP A 48 15.06 17.88 11.32
CA ASP A 48 13.82 17.60 12.04
C ASP A 48 13.21 16.29 11.52
N MET A 49 13.03 15.31 12.40
CA MET A 49 12.44 14.01 12.08
C MET A 49 10.94 14.21 11.84
N GLU A 50 10.62 14.93 10.78
CA GLU A 50 9.28 15.23 10.30
C GLU A 50 8.70 13.95 9.70
N LEU A 51 8.20 13.07 10.56
CA LEU A 51 7.04 12.18 10.35
C LEU A 51 6.81 11.66 8.91
N CYS A 52 7.86 11.26 8.18
CA CYS A 52 7.75 10.88 6.77
C CYS A 52 7.31 9.42 6.59
N ASN A 53 6.43 8.92 7.45
CA ASN A 53 5.78 7.61 7.28
C ASN A 53 4.71 7.62 6.17
N LYS A 54 4.49 8.76 5.48
CA LYS A 54 3.72 8.79 4.23
C LYS A 54 4.58 8.19 3.12
N ARG A 55 4.35 6.91 2.81
CA ARG A 55 4.91 6.26 1.61
C ARG A 55 4.67 7.19 0.41
N ARG A 56 5.73 7.79 -0.13
CA ARG A 56 5.63 8.60 -1.35
C ARG A 56 5.08 7.69 -2.44
N TYR A 57 3.92 8.02 -2.98
CA TYR A 57 3.31 7.23 -4.04
C TYR A 57 4.09 7.48 -5.33
N THR A 58 4.71 6.44 -5.87
CA THR A 58 5.38 6.51 -7.18
C THR A 58 4.35 6.46 -8.30
N VAL A 59 4.28 7.55 -9.07
CA VAL A 59 3.44 7.64 -10.27
C VAL A 59 4.33 7.41 -11.48
N TYR A 60 3.98 6.43 -12.30
CA TYR A 60 4.64 6.15 -13.57
C TYR A 60 3.87 6.81 -14.71
N SER A 61 4.61 7.43 -15.63
CA SER A 61 4.08 8.05 -16.84
C SER A 61 3.65 6.98 -17.87
N ASN A 62 2.91 7.39 -18.89
CA ASN A 62 2.62 6.51 -20.02
C ASN A 62 3.90 6.17 -20.81
N GLU A 63 4.88 7.07 -20.83
CA GLU A 63 6.19 6.82 -21.44
C GLU A 63 6.94 5.69 -20.73
N ASP A 64 6.90 5.65 -19.39
CA ASP A 64 7.52 4.58 -18.60
C ASP A 64 6.89 3.22 -18.92
N LYS A 65 5.56 3.18 -19.09
CA LYS A 65 4.83 1.98 -19.52
C LYS A 65 5.24 1.56 -20.93
N THR A 66 5.35 2.50 -21.86
CA THR A 66 5.76 2.22 -23.25
C THR A 66 7.18 1.66 -23.30
N LYS A 67 8.14 2.29 -22.59
CA LYS A 67 9.51 1.79 -22.46
C LYS A 67 9.54 0.39 -21.86
N PHE A 68 8.73 0.14 -20.84
CA PHE A 68 8.61 -1.18 -20.22
C PHE A 68 8.13 -2.23 -21.22
N PHE A 69 7.03 -1.97 -21.95
CA PHE A 69 6.50 -2.94 -22.91
C PHE A 69 7.39 -3.15 -24.13
N HIS A 70 8.13 -2.12 -24.55
CA HIS A 70 9.18 -2.27 -25.55
C HIS A 70 10.27 -3.26 -25.08
N LEU A 71 10.74 -3.15 -23.82
CA LEU A 71 11.70 -4.12 -23.27
C LEU A 71 11.10 -5.52 -23.11
N PHE A 72 9.84 -5.60 -22.70
CA PHE A 72 9.13 -6.86 -22.46
C PHE A 72 8.89 -7.64 -23.76
N PHE A 73 8.40 -6.99 -24.82
CA PHE A 73 8.10 -7.64 -26.11
C PHE A 73 9.30 -7.66 -27.05
N SER A 74 9.91 -6.51 -27.34
CA SER A 74 10.95 -6.43 -28.37
C SER A 74 12.25 -7.11 -27.95
N LYS A 75 12.59 -7.08 -26.65
CA LYS A 75 13.79 -7.73 -26.10
C LYS A 75 13.50 -9.04 -25.37
N CYS A 76 12.26 -9.53 -25.40
CA CYS A 76 11.80 -10.76 -24.74
C CYS A 76 12.22 -10.87 -23.27
N LEU A 77 12.34 -9.74 -22.56
CA LEU A 77 12.71 -9.76 -21.15
C LEU A 77 11.52 -10.19 -20.29
N ASN A 78 11.81 -10.91 -19.20
CA ASN A 78 10.80 -11.13 -18.18
C ASN A 78 10.44 -9.80 -17.48
N ALA A 79 9.25 -9.76 -16.88
CA ALA A 79 8.72 -8.53 -16.29
C ALA A 79 9.63 -7.93 -15.20
N SER A 80 10.31 -8.77 -14.40
CA SER A 80 11.19 -8.29 -13.32
C SER A 80 12.51 -7.72 -13.86
N ALA A 81 13.08 -8.31 -14.91
CA ALA A 81 14.28 -7.82 -15.58
C ALA A 81 14.04 -6.47 -16.25
N ALA A 82 12.94 -6.33 -17.01
CA ALA A 82 12.55 -5.06 -17.62
C ALA A 82 12.28 -3.97 -16.55
N ALA A 83 11.62 -4.35 -15.43
CA ALA A 83 11.36 -3.42 -14.34
C ALA A 83 12.66 -2.92 -13.67
N ARG A 84 13.63 -3.82 -13.44
CA ARG A 84 14.95 -3.44 -12.89
C ARG A 84 15.70 -2.49 -13.81
N GLN A 85 15.67 -2.71 -15.12
CA GLN A 85 16.34 -1.83 -16.08
C GLN A 85 15.76 -0.41 -16.10
N LEU A 86 14.45 -0.27 -15.88
CA LEU A 86 13.75 1.02 -15.88
C LEU A 86 13.54 1.61 -14.48
N ASN A 87 14.11 1.00 -13.44
CA ASN A 87 13.88 1.36 -12.05
C ASN A 87 12.38 1.44 -11.66
N ILE A 88 11.58 0.55 -12.25
CA ILE A 88 10.15 0.38 -11.95
C ILE A 88 10.01 -0.67 -10.85
N HIS A 89 9.08 -0.44 -9.95
CA HIS A 89 8.79 -1.41 -8.91
C HIS A 89 8.25 -2.71 -9.53
N ILE A 90 8.88 -3.85 -9.25
CA ILE A 90 8.58 -5.14 -9.89
C ILE A 90 7.09 -5.51 -9.80
N ARG A 91 6.44 -5.28 -8.64
CA ARG A 91 5.00 -5.55 -8.49
C ARG A 91 4.11 -4.67 -9.39
N ALA A 92 4.55 -3.45 -9.72
CA ALA A 92 3.80 -2.58 -10.62
C ALA A 92 3.90 -3.11 -12.07
N ALA A 93 5.10 -3.47 -12.51
CA ALA A 93 5.35 -4.10 -13.79
C ALA A 93 4.55 -5.40 -13.98
N GLN A 94 4.57 -6.30 -12.98
CA GLN A 94 3.77 -7.52 -13.02
C GLN A 94 2.26 -7.25 -13.13
N ARG A 95 1.76 -6.21 -12.42
CA ARG A 95 0.36 -5.78 -12.54
C ARG A 95 0.03 -5.24 -13.93
N TRP A 96 0.96 -4.53 -14.57
CA TRP A 96 0.78 -4.09 -15.95
C TRP A 96 0.70 -5.27 -16.91
N VAL A 97 1.63 -6.23 -16.81
CA VAL A 97 1.60 -7.43 -17.66
C VAL A 97 0.29 -8.22 -17.48
N LYS A 98 -0.18 -8.40 -16.24
CA LYS A 98 -1.46 -9.05 -15.98
C LYS A 98 -2.62 -8.31 -16.66
N ARG A 99 -2.70 -6.99 -16.48
CA ARG A 99 -3.74 -6.16 -17.12
C ARG A 99 -3.65 -6.19 -18.63
N TYR A 100 -2.45 -6.30 -19.20
CA TYR A 100 -2.27 -6.30 -20.64
C TYR A 100 -2.97 -7.51 -21.28
N TYR A 101 -2.84 -8.68 -20.65
CA TYR A 101 -3.51 -9.90 -21.12
C TYR A 101 -5.02 -9.88 -20.86
N GLU A 102 -5.51 -9.09 -19.91
CA GLU A 102 -6.95 -8.91 -19.66
C GLU A 102 -7.56 -7.92 -20.67
N ASP A 103 -6.92 -6.76 -20.83
CA ASP A 103 -7.35 -5.66 -21.70
C ASP A 103 -6.15 -4.72 -21.97
N PRO A 104 -5.55 -4.77 -23.18
CA PRO A 104 -4.39 -3.96 -23.54
C PRO A 104 -4.64 -2.45 -23.49
N GLU A 105 -5.83 -2.00 -23.89
CA GLU A 105 -6.16 -0.56 -24.00
C GLU A 105 -6.28 0.08 -22.60
N SER A 106 -6.87 -0.65 -21.66
CA SER A 106 -7.09 -0.23 -20.26
C SER A 106 -5.80 0.12 -19.50
N ILE A 107 -4.62 -0.30 -19.98
CA ILE A 107 -3.33 0.08 -19.37
C ILE A 107 -3.03 1.56 -19.51
N PHE A 108 -3.35 2.14 -20.66
CA PHE A 108 -3.05 3.54 -20.99
C PHE A 108 -4.22 4.45 -20.67
N GLU A 109 -5.42 3.90 -20.61
CA GLU A 109 -6.61 4.64 -20.22
C GLU A 109 -6.56 5.08 -18.75
N LYS A 110 -6.65 6.39 -18.56
CA LYS A 110 -6.93 6.95 -17.24
C LYS A 110 -8.43 6.82 -17.01
N LYS A 111 -8.85 5.75 -16.32
CA LYS A 111 -10.25 5.60 -15.90
C LYS A 111 -10.67 6.88 -15.17
N LYS A 112 -11.66 7.59 -15.71
CA LYS A 112 -12.29 8.72 -15.01
C LYS A 112 -12.83 8.15 -13.71
N LYS A 113 -12.32 8.63 -12.58
CA LYS A 113 -12.91 8.30 -11.29
C LYS A 113 -14.27 8.97 -11.25
N SER A 114 -15.33 8.25 -11.60
CA SER A 114 -16.64 8.59 -11.08
C SER A 114 -16.49 8.53 -9.57
N GLY A 115 -16.64 9.68 -8.91
CA GLY A 115 -16.58 9.74 -7.45
C GLY A 115 -17.57 8.73 -6.86
N ARG A 116 -17.40 8.39 -5.59
CA ARG A 116 -18.43 7.66 -4.85
C ARG A 116 -19.75 8.41 -5.03
N GLY A 117 -20.79 7.72 -5.48
CA GLY A 117 -22.12 8.32 -5.63
C GLY A 117 -22.54 9.03 -4.34
N ARG A 118 -23.24 10.17 -4.47
CA ARG A 118 -23.76 10.88 -3.30
C ARG A 118 -24.69 9.95 -2.53
N ILE A 119 -24.51 9.88 -1.22
CA ILE A 119 -25.33 9.04 -0.33
C ILE A 119 -26.77 9.57 -0.28
N LEU A 120 -26.95 10.89 -0.41
CA LEU A 120 -28.25 11.55 -0.48
C LEU A 120 -28.57 11.84 -1.95
N GLY A 121 -29.59 11.15 -2.47
CA GLY A 121 -30.18 11.35 -3.79
C GLY A 121 -31.13 12.56 -3.86
N GLU A 122 -31.80 12.72 -5.00
CA GLU A 122 -32.74 13.82 -5.25
C GLU A 122 -33.99 13.75 -4.36
N GLU A 123 -34.40 12.55 -3.98
CA GLU A 123 -35.47 12.28 -3.00
C GLU A 123 -35.24 12.97 -1.64
N HIS A 124 -33.98 13.16 -1.24
CA HIS A 124 -33.61 13.80 0.02
C HIS A 124 -33.54 15.34 -0.08
N LYS A 125 -33.68 15.91 -1.29
CA LYS A 125 -33.71 17.37 -1.50
C LYS A 125 -35.08 17.97 -1.25
N ALA A 126 -36.15 17.17 -1.32
CA ALA A 126 -37.53 17.65 -1.21
C ALA A 126 -38.04 17.77 0.24
N ILE A 127 -37.21 17.42 1.23
CA ILE A 127 -37.58 17.40 2.66
C ILE A 127 -36.92 18.57 3.44
N LEU A 128 -36.19 19.45 2.76
CA LEU A 128 -35.64 20.70 3.29
C LEU A 128 -36.41 21.90 2.72
#